data_AF-A0A2P2LV94-F1
#
_entry.id   AF-A0A2P2LV94-F1
#
_cell.length_a   1.000
_cell.length_b   1.000
_cell.length_c   1.000
_cell.angle_alpha   90.00
_cell.angle_beta   90.00
_cell.angle_gamma   90.00
#
_symmetry.space_group_name_H-M   'P 1'
#
loop_
_entity.id
_entity.type
_entity.pdbx_description
1 polymer ?
#
loop_
_entity_poly.entity_id
_entity_poly.type
_entity_poly.pdbx_seq_one_letter_code
_entity_poly.pdbx_strand_id
1 'polypeptide(L)'
;MSVESTADLGEAASPNAMVLRLQDQLSSLSKSVENGDESSVSELVSFLDSASDAALLDPDNQDAQTNAFEAVSEIHRFLSSPSASQVVIDALSFELPKAVSKFAALSDRCLDAADCVVDSLISSSNPRDMLSILCEVHSLNSGIVLLFTLFMAMLALIQSLCESLLSQLMITKL
;
A
#
# COMPACT_ATOMS: atom_id res chain seq x y z
N MET A 1 -19.90 14.03 50.36
CA MET A 1 -19.73 14.93 49.21
C MET A 1 -18.56 14.38 48.43
N SER A 2 -18.90 13.59 47.41
CA SER A 2 -17.95 12.89 46.53
C SER A 2 -17.37 13.89 45.54
N VAL A 3 -16.09 13.73 45.22
CA VAL A 3 -15.53 14.19 43.95
C VAL A 3 -14.69 13.04 43.40
N GLU A 4 -15.34 12.32 42.51
CA GLU A 4 -14.76 11.34 41.61
C GLU A 4 -14.40 12.11 40.34
N SER A 5 -13.16 12.00 39.86
CA SER A 5 -12.83 12.39 38.48
C SER A 5 -11.63 11.57 38.01
N THR A 6 -11.96 10.37 37.53
CA THR A 6 -11.53 9.79 36.24
C THR A 6 -10.11 10.11 35.79
N ALA A 7 -9.21 9.15 36.03
CA ALA A 7 -8.00 8.97 35.25
C ALA A 7 -8.39 8.57 33.83
N ASP A 8 -8.10 9.46 32.88
CA ASP A 8 -8.13 9.18 31.44
C ASP A 8 -6.87 8.36 31.13
N LEU A 9 -7.01 7.03 31.07
CA LEU A 9 -5.98 6.14 30.58
C LEU A 9 -6.05 6.18 29.05
N GLY A 10 -5.21 7.02 28.46
CA GLY A 10 -4.88 6.93 27.04
C GLY A 10 -4.47 5.50 26.73
N GLU A 11 -5.30 4.82 25.95
CA GLU A 11 -5.11 3.44 25.52
C GLU A 11 -3.89 3.39 24.61
N ALA A 12 -2.73 3.12 25.21
CA ALA A 12 -1.50 2.86 24.49
C ALA A 12 -1.71 1.61 23.62
N ALA A 13 -1.98 1.83 22.35
CA ALA A 13 -2.10 0.76 21.36
C ALA A 13 -0.73 0.08 21.23
N SER A 14 -0.60 -1.12 21.82
CA SER A 14 0.55 -1.98 21.59
C SER A 14 0.71 -2.21 20.08
N PRO A 15 1.94 -2.20 19.53
CA PRO A 15 2.18 -2.46 18.10
C PRO A 15 1.50 -3.75 17.60
N ASN A 16 1.42 -4.77 18.46
CA ASN A 16 0.73 -6.02 18.15
C ASN A 16 -0.79 -5.84 17.96
N ALA A 17 -1.44 -4.93 18.69
CA ALA A 17 -2.87 -4.70 18.55
C ALA A 17 -3.22 -4.03 17.21
N MET A 18 -2.38 -3.11 16.76
CA MET A 18 -2.55 -2.46 15.46
C MET A 18 -2.36 -3.46 14.32
N VAL A 19 -1.30 -4.27 14.36
CA VAL A 19 -1.04 -5.29 13.33
C VAL A 19 -2.18 -6.32 13.27
N LEU A 20 -2.69 -6.78 14.42
CA LEU A 20 -3.83 -7.70 14.46
C LEU A 20 -5.09 -7.08 13.83
N ARG A 21 -5.37 -5.80 14.13
CA ARG A 21 -6.49 -5.09 13.53
C ARG A 21 -6.35 -4.96 12.01
N LEU A 22 -5.14 -4.67 11.52
CA LEU A 22 -4.85 -4.59 10.10
C LEU A 22 -5.02 -5.95 9.41
N GLN A 23 -4.57 -7.04 10.05
CA GLN A 23 -4.77 -8.41 9.56
C GLN A 23 -6.26 -8.76 9.43
N ASP A 24 -7.07 -8.43 10.43
CA ASP A 24 -8.51 -8.66 10.40
C ASP A 24 -9.19 -7.83 9.30
N GLN A 25 -8.77 -6.58 9.10
CA GLN A 25 -9.25 -5.74 8.00
C GLN A 25 -8.88 -6.31 6.64
N LEU A 26 -7.63 -6.73 6.43
CA LEU A 26 -7.17 -7.30 5.17
C LEU A 26 -7.90 -8.62 4.83
N SER A 27 -8.10 -9.48 5.83
CA SER A 27 -8.89 -10.72 5.67
C SER A 27 -10.35 -10.44 5.33
N SER A 28 -10.94 -9.40 5.92
CA SER A 28 -12.31 -8.98 5.64
C SER A 28 -12.44 -8.35 4.25
N LEU A 29 -11.46 -7.51 3.88
CA LEU A 29 -11.35 -6.88 2.57
C LEU A 29 -11.23 -7.93 1.47
N SER A 30 -10.37 -8.94 1.62
CA SER A 30 -10.24 -10.01 0.62
C SER A 30 -11.59 -10.66 0.31
N LYS A 31 -12.38 -10.97 1.34
CA LYS A 31 -13.71 -11.57 1.16
C LYS A 31 -14.72 -10.61 0.54
N SER A 32 -14.68 -9.34 0.92
CA SER A 32 -15.60 -8.29 0.44
C SER A 32 -15.34 -8.02 -1.05
N VAL A 33 -14.08 -7.82 -1.43
CA VAL A 33 -13.66 -7.58 -2.82
C VAL A 33 -13.94 -8.78 -3.71
N GLU A 34 -13.69 -10.01 -3.24
CA GLU A 34 -14.03 -11.22 -4.00
C GLU A 34 -15.54 -11.36 -4.27
N ASN A 35 -16.38 -10.76 -3.43
CA ASN A 35 -17.82 -10.68 -3.61
C ASN A 35 -18.26 -9.45 -4.43
N GLY A 36 -17.32 -8.65 -4.92
CA GLY A 36 -17.55 -7.45 -5.73
C GLY A 36 -17.82 -6.17 -4.95
N ASP A 37 -17.53 -6.16 -3.64
CA ASP A 37 -17.65 -4.98 -2.78
C ASP A 37 -16.27 -4.38 -2.48
N GLU A 38 -15.98 -3.22 -3.08
CA GLU A 38 -14.70 -2.53 -2.92
C GLU A 38 -14.75 -1.45 -1.82
N SER A 39 -15.87 -1.29 -1.10
CA SER A 39 -16.00 -0.27 -0.04
C SER A 39 -15.01 -0.49 1.10
N SER A 40 -14.65 -1.75 1.37
CA SER A 40 -13.63 -2.14 2.35
C SER A 40 -12.22 -1.61 2.01
N VAL A 41 -11.92 -1.33 0.74
CA VAL A 41 -10.65 -0.70 0.31
C VAL A 41 -10.55 0.72 0.89
N SER A 42 -11.65 1.47 0.90
CA SER A 42 -11.68 2.83 1.46
C SER A 42 -11.45 2.82 2.98
N GLU A 43 -11.95 1.80 3.68
CA GLU A 43 -11.72 1.64 5.12
C GLU A 43 -10.25 1.33 5.43
N LEU A 44 -9.60 0.50 4.60
CA LEU A 44 -8.18 0.23 4.72
C LEU A 44 -7.33 1.48 4.48
N VAL A 45 -7.65 2.24 3.43
CA VAL A 45 -6.96 3.51 3.11
C VAL A 45 -7.10 4.51 4.25
N SER A 46 -8.32 4.65 4.79
CA SER A 46 -8.58 5.52 5.94
C SER A 46 -7.79 5.10 7.19
N PHE A 47 -7.65 3.80 7.42
CA PHE A 47 -6.82 3.27 8.50
C PHE A 47 -5.34 3.63 8.33
N LEU A 48 -4.79 3.44 7.12
CA LEU A 48 -3.40 3.79 6.81
C LEU A 48 -3.16 5.30 6.91
N ASP A 49 -4.09 6.11 6.41
CA ASP A 49 -4.04 7.56 6.51
C ASP A 49 -4.01 8.01 7.97
N SER A 50 -4.86 7.42 8.82
CA SER A 50 -4.89 7.72 10.25
C SER A 50 -3.56 7.35 10.94
N ALA A 51 -2.95 6.23 10.56
CA ALA A 51 -1.65 5.81 11.10
C ALA A 51 -0.52 6.75 10.68
N SER A 52 -0.49 7.17 9.42
CA SER A 52 0.46 8.15 8.91
C SER A 52 0.28 9.51 9.57
N ASP A 53 -0.96 10.00 9.68
CA ASP A 53 -1.27 11.30 10.27
C ASP A 53 -0.88 11.35 11.75
N ALA A 54 -1.11 10.27 12.50
CA ALA A 54 -0.70 10.19 13.90
C ALA A 54 0.83 10.33 14.06
N ALA A 55 1.61 9.69 13.19
CA ALA A 55 3.07 9.78 13.22
C ALA A 55 3.61 11.13 12.71
N LEU A 56 2.90 11.80 11.80
CA LEU A 56 3.24 13.15 11.33
C LEU A 56 2.91 14.24 12.37
N LEU A 57 1.80 14.10 13.07
CA LEU A 57 1.34 15.08 14.07
C LEU A 57 2.24 15.11 15.30
N ASP A 58 2.81 13.98 15.70
CA ASP A 58 3.74 13.86 16.82
C ASP A 58 4.98 13.04 16.44
N PRO A 59 5.99 13.68 15.81
CA PRO A 59 7.21 13.00 15.36
C PRO A 59 8.03 12.36 16.48
N ASP A 60 7.89 12.85 17.72
CA ASP A 60 8.61 12.33 18.88
C ASP A 60 7.94 11.08 19.47
N ASN A 61 6.68 10.80 19.09
CA ASN A 61 5.94 9.63 19.51
C ASN A 61 6.45 8.36 18.82
N GLN A 62 7.33 7.65 19.52
CA GLN A 62 7.94 6.41 19.06
C GLN A 62 6.92 5.29 18.80
N ASP A 63 5.81 5.26 19.54
CA ASP A 63 4.76 4.27 19.33
C ASP A 63 4.01 4.54 18.03
N ALA A 64 3.69 5.81 17.74
CA ALA A 64 3.07 6.21 16.48
C ALA A 64 3.99 5.94 15.28
N GLN A 65 5.28 6.27 15.40
CA GLN A 65 6.30 5.95 14.39
C GLN A 65 6.42 4.45 14.14
N THR A 66 6.46 3.65 15.21
CA THR A 66 6.53 2.19 15.13
C THR A 66 5.26 1.61 14.49
N ASN A 67 4.09 2.09 14.89
CA ASN A 67 2.81 1.68 14.32
C ASN A 67 2.74 1.99 12.82
N ALA A 68 3.15 3.19 12.40
CA ALA A 68 3.17 3.54 10.98
C ALA A 68 4.09 2.60 10.17
N PHE A 69 5.29 2.31 10.68
CA PHE A 69 6.21 1.35 10.05
C PHE A 69 5.63 -0.07 9.97
N GLU A 70 5.08 -0.58 11.07
CA GLU A 70 4.46 -1.90 11.16
C GLU A 70 3.26 -2.01 10.20
N ALA A 71 2.47 -0.94 10.04
CA ALA A 71 1.31 -0.94 9.16
C ALA A 71 1.72 -1.14 7.70
N VAL A 72 2.67 -0.34 7.20
CA VAL A 72 3.18 -0.49 5.82
C VAL A 72 3.90 -1.83 5.63
N SER A 73 4.67 -2.28 6.62
CA SER A 73 5.35 -3.58 6.55
C SER A 73 4.38 -4.75 6.46
N GLU A 74 3.27 -4.66 7.18
CA GLU A 74 2.21 -5.67 7.18
C GLU A 74 1.44 -5.69 5.85
N ILE A 75 1.19 -4.53 5.24
CA ILE A 75 0.66 -4.43 3.88
C ILE A 75 1.58 -5.14 2.88
N HIS A 76 2.88 -4.86 2.94
CA HIS A 76 3.86 -5.53 2.07
C HIS A 76 3.84 -7.05 2.27
N ARG A 77 3.79 -7.50 3.53
CA ARG A 77 3.70 -8.92 3.88
C ARG A 77 2.44 -9.56 3.31
N PHE A 78 1.30 -8.86 3.35
CA PHE A 78 0.05 -9.31 2.79
C PHE A 78 0.11 -9.45 1.26
N LEU A 79 0.62 -8.43 0.55
CA LEU A 79 0.75 -8.46 -0.91
C LEU A 79 1.74 -9.54 -1.38
N SER A 80 2.78 -9.81 -0.59
CA SER A 80 3.73 -10.88 -0.84
C SER A 80 3.19 -12.28 -0.50
N SER A 81 2.02 -12.36 0.13
CA SER A 81 1.45 -13.62 0.57
C SER A 81 0.71 -14.34 -0.57
N PRO A 82 0.77 -15.68 -0.64
CA PRO A 82 0.00 -16.43 -1.63
C PRO A 82 -1.51 -16.39 -1.40
N SER A 83 -1.97 -15.81 -0.28
CA SER A 83 -3.38 -15.62 0.04
C SER A 83 -4.01 -14.40 -0.63
N ALA A 84 -3.22 -13.46 -1.16
CA ALA A 84 -3.76 -12.31 -1.89
C ALA A 84 -4.18 -12.76 -3.31
N SER A 85 -5.48 -12.76 -3.59
CA SER A 85 -5.99 -13.07 -4.93
C SER A 85 -5.77 -11.89 -5.90
N GLN A 86 -5.68 -12.17 -7.20
CA GLN A 86 -5.44 -11.14 -8.21
C GLN A 86 -6.48 -10.03 -8.19
N VAL A 87 -7.75 -10.36 -7.95
CA VAL A 87 -8.84 -9.38 -7.85
C VAL A 87 -8.63 -8.43 -6.68
N VAL A 88 -8.13 -8.94 -5.55
CA VAL A 88 -7.79 -8.13 -4.38
C VAL A 88 -6.59 -7.23 -4.67
N ILE A 89 -5.55 -7.77 -5.31
CA ILE A 89 -4.37 -7.01 -5.73
C ILE A 89 -4.75 -5.87 -6.67
N ASP A 90 -5.58 -6.16 -7.68
CA ASP A 90 -6.03 -5.17 -8.65
C ASP A 90 -6.87 -4.08 -7.98
N ALA A 91 -7.81 -4.42 -7.09
CA ALA A 91 -8.60 -3.45 -6.34
C ALA A 91 -7.72 -2.55 -5.44
N LEU A 92 -6.77 -3.14 -4.73
CA LEU A 92 -5.82 -2.40 -3.89
C LEU A 92 -4.90 -1.50 -4.71
N SER A 93 -4.55 -1.91 -5.93
CA SER A 93 -3.61 -1.19 -6.79
C SER A 93 -4.06 0.25 -7.08
N PHE A 94 -5.37 0.52 -7.11
CA PHE A 94 -5.93 1.84 -7.39
C PHE A 94 -5.66 2.88 -6.30
N GLU A 95 -5.74 2.49 -5.04
CA GLU A 95 -5.73 3.43 -3.91
C GLU A 95 -4.45 3.33 -3.06
N LEU A 96 -3.90 2.12 -2.97
CA LEU A 96 -2.83 1.81 -2.03
C LEU A 96 -1.52 2.54 -2.34
N PRO A 97 -1.07 2.71 -3.60
CA PRO A 97 0.15 3.48 -3.92
C PRO A 97 0.10 4.90 -3.36
N LYS A 98 -1.07 5.55 -3.44
CA LYS A 98 -1.27 6.89 -2.91
C LYS A 98 -1.23 6.90 -1.39
N ALA A 99 -1.93 5.97 -0.74
CA ALA A 99 -1.97 5.87 0.72
C ALA A 99 -0.58 5.63 1.31
N VAL A 100 0.18 4.67 0.76
CA VAL A 100 1.51 4.32 1.29
C VAL A 100 2.58 5.37 1.01
N SER A 101 2.42 6.19 -0.04
CA SER A 101 3.35 7.28 -0.35
C SER A 101 3.49 8.31 0.78
N LYS A 102 2.47 8.46 1.64
CA LYS A 102 2.50 9.38 2.79
C LYS A 102 3.52 8.95 3.85
N PHE A 103 3.80 7.66 3.94
CA PHE A 103 4.74 7.09 4.91
C PHE A 103 6.20 7.38 4.56
N ALA A 104 6.49 7.70 3.29
CA ALA A 104 7.84 8.05 2.83
C ALA A 104 8.42 9.27 3.56
N ALA A 105 7.58 10.16 4.07
CA ALA A 105 8.01 11.36 4.80
C ALA A 105 8.30 11.11 6.28
N LEU A 106 7.99 9.92 6.82
CA LEU A 106 8.10 9.62 8.25
C LEU A 106 9.52 9.21 8.67
N SER A 107 10.11 8.25 7.96
CA SER A 107 11.46 7.74 8.22
C SER A 107 11.99 6.95 7.02
N ASP A 108 13.31 6.77 6.94
CA ASP A 108 13.94 5.95 5.89
C ASP A 108 13.39 4.52 5.85
N ARG A 109 13.07 3.94 7.02
CA ARG A 109 12.48 2.59 7.10
C ARG A 109 11.05 2.55 6.56
N CYS A 110 10.28 3.61 6.77
CA CYS A 110 8.94 3.73 6.20
C CYS A 110 8.98 3.96 4.68
N LEU A 111 9.96 4.73 4.20
CA LEU A 111 10.23 4.90 2.78
C LEU A 111 10.57 3.56 2.11
N ASP A 112 11.56 2.83 2.63
CA ASP A 112 11.96 1.53 2.07
C ASP A 112 10.79 0.54 2.02
N ALA A 113 9.97 0.51 3.07
CA ALA A 113 8.82 -0.39 3.14
C ALA A 113 7.68 0.05 2.20
N ALA A 114 7.45 1.35 2.04
CA ALA A 114 6.47 1.87 1.09
C ALA A 114 6.89 1.59 -0.36
N ASP A 115 8.18 1.75 -0.68
CA ASP A 115 8.75 1.39 -1.97
C ASP A 115 8.54 -0.10 -2.26
N CYS A 116 8.77 -0.99 -1.28
CA CYS A 116 8.50 -2.42 -1.43
C CYS A 116 7.02 -2.73 -1.72
N VAL A 117 6.08 -1.99 -1.12
CA VAL A 117 4.64 -2.13 -1.43
C VAL A 117 4.36 -1.73 -2.86
N VAL A 118 4.86 -0.56 -3.30
CA VAL A 118 4.65 -0.07 -4.66
C VAL A 118 5.26 -1.02 -5.69
N ASP A 119 6.48 -1.50 -5.46
CA ASP A 119 7.14 -2.48 -6.32
C ASP A 119 6.35 -3.79 -6.42
N SER A 120 5.82 -4.27 -5.29
CA SER A 120 4.95 -5.45 -5.27
C SER A 120 3.74 -5.24 -6.16
N LEU A 121 3.03 -4.12 -6.00
CA LEU A 121 1.87 -3.79 -6.82
C LEU A 121 2.22 -3.64 -8.30
N ILE A 122 3.34 -3.01 -8.66
CA ILE A 122 3.80 -2.91 -10.05
C ILE A 122 4.03 -4.29 -10.64
N SER A 123 4.62 -5.21 -9.87
CA SER A 123 4.93 -6.56 -10.33
C SER A 123 3.71 -7.46 -10.47
N SER A 124 2.65 -7.21 -9.69
CA SER A 124 1.53 -8.11 -9.54
C SER A 124 0.20 -7.60 -10.08
N SER A 125 0.07 -6.32 -10.45
CA SER A 125 -1.19 -5.73 -10.95
C SER A 125 -1.25 -5.63 -12.48
N ASN A 126 -2.43 -5.28 -13.01
CA ASN A 126 -2.56 -4.91 -14.41
C ASN A 126 -1.70 -3.65 -14.73
N PRO A 127 -0.71 -3.77 -15.62
CA PRO A 127 0.26 -2.69 -15.79
C PRO A 127 -0.31 -1.46 -16.51
N ARG A 128 -1.43 -1.59 -17.23
CA ARG A 128 -2.13 -0.43 -17.82
C ARG A 128 -2.77 0.42 -16.73
N ASP A 129 -3.42 -0.23 -15.78
CA ASP A 129 -4.13 0.44 -14.70
C ASP A 129 -3.12 1.08 -13.74
N MET A 130 -2.07 0.33 -13.37
CA MET A 130 -0.97 0.83 -12.55
C MET A 130 -0.28 2.07 -13.13
N LEU A 131 -0.05 2.13 -14.45
CA LEU A 131 0.50 3.33 -15.09
C LEU A 131 -0.39 4.56 -14.90
N SER A 132 -1.71 4.40 -15.02
CA SER A 132 -2.66 5.50 -14.85
C SER A 132 -2.65 6.03 -13.41
N ILE A 133 -2.58 5.14 -12.42
CA ILE A 133 -2.58 5.48 -11.00
C ILE A 133 -1.28 6.16 -10.60
N LEU A 134 -0.13 5.62 -11.02
CA LEU A 134 1.15 6.27 -10.82
C LEU A 134 1.11 7.68 -11.39
N CYS A 135 0.62 7.84 -12.63
CA CYS A 135 0.43 9.16 -13.26
C CYS A 135 -0.36 10.16 -12.41
N GLU A 136 -1.32 9.71 -11.62
CA GLU A 136 -2.13 10.55 -10.75
C GLU A 136 -1.43 10.92 -9.43
N VAL A 137 -0.73 9.97 -8.80
CA VAL A 137 0.07 10.19 -7.58
C VAL A 137 1.19 11.23 -7.82
N HIS A 138 1.67 11.34 -9.07
CA HIS A 138 2.73 12.27 -9.48
C HIS A 138 2.43 13.76 -9.31
N SER A 139 1.18 14.15 -9.07
CA SER A 139 0.87 15.56 -8.81
C SER A 139 1.32 16.03 -7.41
N LEU A 140 1.81 15.13 -6.53
CA LEU A 140 2.02 15.42 -5.11
C LEU A 140 3.48 15.35 -4.58
N ASN A 141 4.48 14.74 -5.24
CA ASN A 141 5.84 14.63 -4.63
C ASN A 141 7.03 14.62 -5.64
N SER A 142 8.20 15.10 -5.18
CA SER A 142 9.40 15.56 -5.92
C SER A 142 9.99 14.62 -7.01
N GLY A 143 10.28 15.18 -8.20
CA GLY A 143 10.35 14.50 -9.51
C GLY A 143 11.64 13.82 -9.99
N ILE A 144 12.65 13.52 -9.17
CA ILE A 144 13.91 12.88 -9.67
C ILE A 144 13.94 11.36 -9.50
N VAL A 145 13.56 10.84 -8.32
CA VAL A 145 13.48 9.39 -8.08
C VAL A 145 12.39 8.77 -8.99
N LEU A 146 11.35 9.54 -9.24
CA LEU A 146 10.22 9.25 -10.11
C LEU A 146 10.55 9.07 -11.58
N LEU A 147 11.46 9.87 -12.14
CA LEU A 147 11.88 9.68 -13.54
C LEU A 147 12.56 8.32 -13.71
N PHE A 148 13.33 7.90 -12.71
CA PHE A 148 13.96 6.58 -12.69
C PHE A 148 12.94 5.46 -12.54
N THR A 149 12.01 5.55 -11.58
CA THR A 149 10.98 4.50 -11.40
C THR A 149 10.06 4.39 -12.62
N LEU A 150 9.63 5.52 -13.21
CA LEU A 150 8.80 5.51 -14.43
C LEU A 150 9.56 5.01 -15.65
N PHE A 151 10.84 5.34 -15.77
CA PHE A 151 11.67 4.81 -16.83
C PHE A 151 11.81 3.29 -16.70
N MET A 152 12.06 2.78 -15.48
CA MET A 152 12.15 1.34 -15.23
C MET A 152 10.82 0.62 -15.46
N ALA A 153 9.69 1.20 -15.02
CA ALA A 153 8.36 0.65 -15.25
C ALA A 153 7.97 0.63 -16.74
N MET A 154 8.27 1.71 -17.49
CA MET A 154 8.06 1.72 -18.94
C MET A 154 8.96 0.70 -19.66
N LEU A 155 10.22 0.55 -19.25
CA LEU A 155 11.11 -0.46 -19.83
C LEU A 155 10.57 -1.87 -19.61
N ALA A 156 10.09 -2.19 -18.40
CA ALA A 156 9.48 -3.48 -18.09
C ALA A 156 8.24 -3.77 -18.96
N LEU A 157 7.41 -2.74 -19.18
CA LEU A 157 6.24 -2.84 -20.05
C LEU A 157 6.58 -3.05 -21.52
N ILE A 158 7.58 -2.32 -22.03
CA ILE A 158 8.07 -2.50 -23.40
C ILE A 158 8.63 -3.91 -23.57
N GLN A 159 9.38 -4.41 -22.59
CA GLN A 159 9.92 -5.77 -22.58
C GLN A 159 8.79 -6.82 -22.67
N SER A 160 7.77 -6.70 -21.81
CA SER A 160 6.61 -7.61 -21.78
C SER A 160 5.81 -7.58 -23.09
N LEU A 161 5.61 -6.40 -23.67
CA LEU A 161 4.95 -6.25 -24.98
C LEU A 161 5.77 -6.88 -26.10
N CYS A 162 7.09 -6.71 -26.08
CA CYS A 162 8.00 -7.33 -27.03
C CYS A 162 7.95 -8.87 -26.96
N GLU A 163 7.99 -9.46 -25.77
CA GLU A 163 7.89 -10.92 -25.62
C GLU A 163 6.54 -11.47 -26.09
N SER A 164 5.46 -10.76 -25.80
CA SER A 164 4.11 -11.11 -26.25
C SER A 164 4.00 -11.07 -27.79
N LEU A 165 4.51 -10.01 -28.42
CA LEU A 165 4.53 -9.89 -29.89
C LEU A 165 5.43 -10.95 -30.55
N LEU A 166 6.59 -11.24 -29.95
CA LEU A 166 7.50 -12.26 -30.47
C LEU A 166 6.85 -13.65 -30.42
N SER A 167 6.16 -13.96 -29.32
CA SER A 167 5.40 -15.20 -29.15
C SER A 167 4.29 -15.34 -30.18
N GLN A 168 3.51 -14.27 -30.40
CA GLN A 168 2.45 -14.24 -31.42
C GLN A 168 2.99 -14.41 -32.85
N LEU A 169 4.12 -13.79 -33.17
CA LEU A 169 4.76 -13.89 -34.49
C LEU A 169 5.31 -15.30 -34.76
N MET A 170 5.82 -15.98 -33.72
CA MET A 170 6.30 -17.36 -33.81
C MET A 170 5.14 -18.36 -34.00
N ILE A 171 3.99 -18.12 -33.36
CA ILE A 171 2.79 -18.96 -33.51
C ILE A 171 2.16 -18.78 -34.90
N THR A 172 2.17 -17.56 -35.45
CA THR A 172 1.53 -17.26 -36.75
C THR A 172 2.36 -17.72 -37.96
N LYS A 173 3.63 -18.13 -37.75
CA LYS A 173 4.53 -18.62 -38.80
C LYS A 173 4.63 -20.15 -38.89
N LEU A 174 3.85 -20.90 -38.11
CA LEU A 174 3.70 -22.35 -38.20
C LEU A 174 2.44 -22.73 -38.97
#